data_AF-A0A483AEW4-F1
#
_entry.id   AF-A0A483AEW4-F1
#
_cell.length_a   1.000
_cell.length_b   1.000
_cell.length_c   1.000
_cell.angle_alpha   90.00
_cell.angle_beta   90.00
_cell.angle_gamma   90.00
#
_symmetry.space_group_name_H-M   'P 1'
#
loop_
_entity.id
_entity.type
_entity.pdbx_description
1 polymer ?
#
loop_
_entity_poly.entity_id
_entity_poly.type
_entity_poly.pdbx_seq_one_letter_code
_entity_poly.pdbx_strand_id
1 'polypeptide(L)'
;MCYYGARYLAPWLARWISPDSAGVIAGLNLYVYVGNNPLKYIDPTGHVKKTPEQEAQEEQEAVEIRRTQEEIFQLDIFKRVGALKSSSRDRALGKTNFKKTHRKIEKLRHRSQINTEKLRRETGVFYLDASTQFHTSKEYRDLVFHKYKVANCRECAFVMLSELKEKYPDMTVEYLSINQSDHVFNLINRDPLTSIFEPEKWNKNCLVVDAWSGSVYTQAGFVLINTKVPHYGISNNIKGDTQHIIKHAGGKVSYRAYKNNKMISETILS
;
A
#
# COMPACT_ATOMS: atom_id res chain seq x y z
N MET A 1 -30.70 -27.35 11.25
CA MET A 1 -30.38 -25.92 11.04
C MET A 1 -28.98 -25.84 10.47
N CYS A 2 -28.68 -24.82 9.67
CA CYS A 2 -27.36 -24.61 9.09
C CYS A 2 -26.82 -23.25 9.53
N TYR A 3 -25.58 -23.21 10.02
CA TYR A 3 -24.93 -21.99 10.48
C TYR A 3 -24.16 -21.32 9.33
N TYR A 4 -24.40 -20.02 9.13
CA TYR A 4 -23.79 -19.23 8.05
C TYR A 4 -23.00 -18.04 8.61
N GLY A 5 -22.33 -18.21 9.76
CA GLY A 5 -21.51 -17.15 10.36
C GLY A 5 -22.33 -16.16 11.19
N ALA A 6 -23.23 -15.38 10.58
CA ALA A 6 -24.03 -14.42 11.35
C ALA A 6 -25.38 -14.96 11.82
N ARG A 7 -25.96 -15.89 11.06
CA ARG A 7 -27.31 -16.37 11.27
C ARG A 7 -27.41 -17.87 11.05
N TYR A 8 -28.46 -18.46 11.61
CA TYR A 8 -28.84 -19.84 11.38
C TYR A 8 -30.02 -19.88 10.40
N LEU A 9 -29.87 -20.69 9.35
CA LEU A 9 -30.94 -21.00 8.41
C LEU A 9 -31.72 -22.21 8.92
N ALA A 10 -33.05 -22.14 8.85
CA ALA A 10 -33.94 -23.29 8.95
C ALA A 10 -34.26 -23.78 7.53
N PRO A 11 -33.58 -24.83 7.01
CA PRO A 11 -33.72 -25.23 5.62
C PRO A 11 -35.15 -25.66 5.27
N TRP A 12 -35.86 -26.26 6.22
CA TRP A 12 -37.25 -26.70 6.06
C TRP A 12 -38.25 -25.54 5.92
N LEU A 13 -37.90 -24.32 6.35
CA LEU A 13 -38.70 -23.11 6.15
C LEU A 13 -38.15 -22.23 5.03
N ALA A 14 -36.95 -22.52 4.52
CA ALA A 14 -36.17 -21.62 3.67
C ALA A 14 -36.10 -20.19 4.22
N ARG A 15 -35.92 -20.05 5.54
CA ARG A 15 -35.87 -18.76 6.26
C ARG A 15 -34.79 -18.73 7.32
N TRP A 16 -34.30 -17.51 7.59
CA TRP A 16 -33.49 -17.24 8.77
C TRP A 16 -34.33 -17.44 10.04
N ILE A 17 -33.73 -17.98 11.08
CA ILE A 17 -34.42 -18.14 12.38
C ILE A 17 -34.38 -16.87 13.22
N SER A 18 -33.45 -15.96 12.92
CA SER A 18 -33.28 -14.66 13.56
C SER A 18 -33.38 -13.55 12.53
N PRO A 19 -33.91 -12.37 12.89
CA PRO A 19 -33.96 -11.24 11.99
C PRO A 19 -32.55 -10.80 11.60
N ASP A 20 -32.39 -10.21 10.41
CA ASP A 20 -31.16 -9.57 9.98
C ASP A 20 -30.74 -8.46 10.96
N SER A 21 -29.51 -8.52 11.47
CA SER A 21 -28.99 -7.50 12.39
C SER A 21 -28.72 -6.17 11.71
N ALA A 22 -28.61 -6.14 10.37
CA ALA A 22 -28.58 -4.89 9.60
C ALA A 22 -29.92 -4.14 9.61
N GLY A 23 -31.00 -4.77 10.13
CA GLY A 23 -32.32 -4.16 10.25
C GLY A 23 -32.91 -3.78 8.89
N VAL A 24 -33.65 -2.68 8.84
CA VAL A 24 -34.38 -2.22 7.63
C VAL A 24 -33.50 -2.00 6.40
N ILE A 25 -32.18 -1.88 6.55
CA ILE A 25 -31.22 -1.78 5.44
C ILE A 25 -31.22 -3.09 4.61
N ALA A 26 -31.46 -4.24 5.24
CA ALA A 26 -31.58 -5.53 4.57
C ALA A 26 -32.91 -5.74 3.82
N GLY A 27 -33.86 -4.82 3.99
CA GLY A 27 -35.20 -4.85 3.41
C GLY A 27 -36.31 -5.00 4.44
N LEU A 28 -37.55 -5.01 3.97
CA LEU A 28 -38.74 -5.03 4.84
C LEU A 28 -38.95 -6.36 5.57
N ASN A 29 -38.45 -7.47 5.01
CA ASN A 29 -38.58 -8.80 5.61
C ASN A 29 -37.22 -9.36 6.03
N LEU A 30 -36.93 -9.20 7.32
CA LEU A 30 -35.64 -9.53 7.94
C LEU A 30 -35.35 -11.04 8.05
N TYR A 31 -36.32 -11.89 7.72
CA TYR A 31 -36.20 -13.35 7.83
C TYR A 31 -36.04 -14.05 6.46
N VAL A 32 -36.10 -13.29 5.36
CA VAL A 32 -36.04 -13.86 4.01
C VAL A 32 -34.65 -14.39 3.71
N TYR A 33 -34.59 -15.64 3.28
CA TYR A 33 -33.38 -16.20 2.69
C TYR A 33 -33.30 -15.79 1.21
N VAL A 34 -32.22 -15.07 0.85
CA VAL A 34 -31.80 -14.75 -0.53
C VAL A 34 -32.90 -14.26 -1.49
N GLY A 35 -33.87 -13.49 -0.98
CA GLY A 35 -34.97 -12.96 -1.79
C GLY A 35 -35.94 -14.03 -2.30
N ASN A 36 -36.10 -15.14 -1.57
CA ASN A 36 -36.92 -16.30 -1.94
C ASN A 36 -36.53 -16.95 -3.29
N ASN A 37 -35.27 -16.79 -3.72
CA ASN A 37 -34.76 -17.41 -4.94
C ASN A 37 -33.44 -18.18 -4.67
N PRO A 38 -33.50 -19.27 -3.88
CA PRO A 38 -32.33 -20.06 -3.49
C PRO A 38 -31.73 -20.90 -4.62
N LEU A 39 -32.42 -20.99 -5.78
CA LEU A 39 -31.87 -21.63 -6.98
C LEU A 39 -30.85 -20.72 -7.69
N LYS A 40 -31.01 -19.39 -7.56
CA LYS A 40 -30.13 -18.41 -8.19
C LYS A 40 -29.08 -17.83 -7.24
N TYR A 41 -29.41 -17.74 -5.95
CA TYR A 41 -28.62 -16.98 -4.98
C TYR A 41 -28.26 -17.80 -3.76
N ILE A 42 -27.14 -17.41 -3.14
CA ILE A 42 -26.61 -17.93 -1.88
C ILE A 42 -26.39 -16.76 -0.90
N ASP A 43 -26.27 -17.08 0.39
CA ASP A 43 -25.82 -16.13 1.41
C ASP A 43 -24.67 -16.75 2.23
N PRO A 44 -23.41 -16.51 1.83
CA PRO A 44 -22.25 -17.16 2.45
C PRO A 44 -22.01 -16.74 3.91
N THR A 45 -22.42 -15.52 4.28
CA THR A 45 -22.11 -14.91 5.58
C THR A 45 -23.32 -14.68 6.47
N GLY A 46 -24.50 -15.04 5.99
CA GLY A 46 -25.75 -14.74 6.65
C GLY A 46 -26.04 -13.24 6.68
N HIS A 47 -25.53 -12.46 5.73
CA HIS A 47 -25.81 -11.02 5.60
C HIS A 47 -25.94 -10.55 4.16
N VAL A 48 -25.48 -11.34 3.18
CA VAL A 48 -25.27 -10.85 1.82
C VAL A 48 -25.78 -11.88 0.82
N LYS A 49 -26.80 -11.48 0.06
CA LYS A 49 -27.28 -12.24 -1.09
C LYS A 49 -26.31 -12.08 -2.27
N LYS A 50 -25.75 -13.18 -2.75
CA LYS A 50 -24.84 -13.24 -3.91
C LYS A 50 -25.25 -14.35 -4.88
N THR A 51 -24.80 -14.30 -6.12
CA THR A 51 -24.77 -15.49 -6.97
C THR A 51 -23.52 -16.33 -6.67
N PRO A 52 -23.52 -17.65 -6.96
CA PRO A 52 -22.32 -18.47 -6.83
C PRO A 52 -21.12 -17.93 -7.61
N GLU A 53 -21.35 -17.33 -8.78
CA GLU A 53 -20.29 -16.75 -9.61
C GLU A 53 -19.66 -15.52 -8.96
N GLN A 54 -20.47 -14.67 -8.32
CA GLN A 54 -19.96 -13.51 -7.57
C GLN A 54 -19.10 -13.94 -6.38
N GLU A 55 -19.52 -14.96 -5.64
CA GLU A 55 -18.72 -15.48 -4.53
C GLU A 55 -17.42 -16.11 -5.02
N ALA A 56 -17.47 -16.93 -6.08
CA ALA A 56 -16.28 -17.54 -6.65
C ALA A 56 -15.28 -16.48 -7.18
N GLN A 57 -15.78 -15.40 -7.78
CA GLN A 57 -14.93 -14.30 -8.23
C GLN A 57 -14.26 -13.58 -7.04
N GLU A 58 -15.02 -13.26 -5.98
CA GLU A 58 -14.47 -12.60 -4.79
C GLU A 58 -13.44 -13.50 -4.07
N GLU A 59 -13.70 -14.80 -3.98
CA GLU A 59 -12.77 -15.79 -3.42
C GLU A 59 -11.46 -15.81 -4.24
N GLN A 60 -11.56 -15.88 -5.56
CA GLN A 60 -10.41 -15.88 -6.46
C GLN A 60 -9.60 -14.58 -6.35
N GLU A 61 -10.26 -13.42 -6.28
CA GLU A 61 -9.59 -12.14 -6.03
C GLU A 61 -8.86 -12.14 -4.69
N ALA A 62 -9.47 -12.69 -3.63
CA ALA A 62 -8.85 -12.77 -2.30
C ALA A 62 -7.60 -13.68 -2.30
N VAL A 63 -7.65 -14.80 -3.03
CA VAL A 63 -6.52 -15.71 -3.22
C VAL A 63 -5.36 -15.01 -3.93
N GLU A 64 -5.63 -14.28 -5.01
CA GLU A 64 -4.60 -13.54 -5.74
C GLU A 64 -3.95 -12.42 -4.91
N ILE A 65 -4.75 -11.73 -4.08
CA ILE A 65 -4.25 -10.72 -3.14
C ILE A 65 -3.29 -11.34 -2.14
N ARG A 66 -3.67 -12.48 -1.52
CA ARG A 66 -2.83 -13.20 -0.55
C ARG A 66 -1.55 -13.72 -1.20
N ARG A 67 -1.66 -14.32 -2.39
CA ARG A 67 -0.49 -14.79 -3.16
C ARG A 67 0.49 -13.65 -3.42
N THR A 68 0.02 -12.52 -3.94
CA THR A 68 0.86 -11.35 -4.22
C THR A 68 1.50 -10.80 -2.93
N GLN A 69 0.73 -10.72 -1.84
CA GLN A 69 1.22 -10.30 -0.53
C GLN A 69 2.35 -11.21 -0.03
N GLU A 70 2.16 -12.53 -0.05
CA GLU A 70 3.15 -13.52 0.34
C GLU A 70 4.41 -13.47 -0.55
N GLU A 71 4.23 -13.35 -1.86
CA GLU A 71 5.33 -13.21 -2.80
C GLU A 71 6.20 -11.99 -2.51
N ILE A 72 5.59 -10.84 -2.17
CA ILE A 72 6.33 -9.62 -1.78
C ILE A 72 7.07 -9.85 -0.46
N PHE A 73 6.41 -10.46 0.54
CA PHE A 73 7.05 -10.80 1.82
C PHE A 73 8.26 -11.71 1.66
N GLN A 74 8.23 -12.63 0.68
CA GLN A 74 9.31 -13.58 0.45
C GLN A 74 10.49 -12.99 -0.34
N LEU A 75 10.35 -11.80 -0.96
CA LEU A 75 11.42 -11.17 -1.72
C LEU A 75 12.69 -10.99 -0.89
N ASP A 76 13.82 -11.47 -1.42
CA ASP A 76 15.15 -11.30 -0.82
C ASP A 76 15.44 -9.82 -0.54
N ILE A 77 15.17 -8.95 -1.53
CA ILE A 77 15.44 -7.52 -1.40
C ILE A 77 14.58 -6.86 -0.31
N PHE A 78 13.32 -7.29 -0.15
CA PHE A 78 12.41 -6.78 0.87
C PHE A 78 12.95 -7.11 2.26
N LYS A 79 13.34 -8.37 2.47
CA LYS A 79 13.95 -8.84 3.72
C LYS A 79 15.27 -8.12 4.00
N ARG A 80 16.15 -7.99 2.99
CA ARG A 80 17.46 -7.37 3.13
C ARG A 80 17.36 -5.89 3.45
N VAL A 81 16.50 -5.13 2.76
CA VAL A 81 16.33 -3.70 3.03
C VAL A 81 15.70 -3.48 4.40
N GLY A 82 14.73 -4.33 4.77
CA GLY A 82 14.14 -4.39 6.10
C GLY A 82 15.16 -4.70 7.20
N ALA A 83 16.23 -5.43 6.92
CA ALA A 83 17.28 -5.76 7.89
C ALA A 83 18.41 -4.70 8.02
N LEU A 84 18.48 -3.70 7.13
CA LEU A 84 19.54 -2.68 7.19
C LEU A 84 19.47 -1.84 8.46
N LYS A 85 20.61 -1.27 8.87
CA LYS A 85 20.64 -0.36 10.02
C LYS A 85 19.83 0.91 9.70
N SER A 86 18.90 1.25 10.59
CA SER A 86 18.01 2.41 10.43
C SER A 86 18.09 3.30 11.64
N SER A 87 18.40 4.59 11.43
CA SER A 87 18.44 5.53 12.55
C SER A 87 17.04 5.83 13.09
N SER A 88 16.01 5.82 12.24
CA SER A 88 14.63 6.05 12.68
C SER A 88 14.08 4.87 13.48
N ARG A 89 14.34 3.61 13.06
CA ARG A 89 13.98 2.43 13.90
C ARG A 89 14.72 2.41 15.22
N ASP A 90 16.03 2.64 15.18
CA ASP A 90 16.84 2.63 16.40
C ASP A 90 16.37 3.72 17.37
N ARG A 91 16.00 4.91 16.87
CA ARG A 91 15.40 5.98 17.68
C ARG A 91 14.04 5.58 18.26
N ALA A 92 13.16 4.98 17.46
CA ALA A 92 11.84 4.52 17.92
C ALA A 92 11.96 3.44 19.02
N LEU A 93 13.00 2.60 18.95
CA LEU A 93 13.31 1.58 19.96
C LEU A 93 14.14 2.12 21.15
N GLY A 94 14.37 3.44 21.25
CA GLY A 94 15.13 4.04 22.34
C GLY A 94 16.62 3.68 22.38
N LYS A 95 17.19 3.15 21.29
CA LYS A 95 18.62 2.79 21.24
C LYS A 95 19.48 4.04 21.16
N THR A 96 20.66 4.02 21.79
CA THR A 96 21.56 5.19 21.88
C THR A 96 22.44 5.40 20.64
N ASN A 97 22.72 4.35 19.86
CA ASN A 97 23.66 4.40 18.73
C ASN A 97 23.04 4.97 17.43
N PHE A 98 21.78 5.40 17.45
CA PHE A 98 21.07 5.90 16.26
C PHE A 98 21.78 7.10 15.60
N LYS A 99 22.49 7.94 16.37
CA LYS A 99 23.24 9.10 15.86
C LYS A 99 24.34 8.69 14.87
N LYS A 100 25.04 7.57 15.11
CA LYS A 100 26.09 7.06 14.21
C LYS A 100 25.48 6.55 12.91
N THR A 101 24.36 5.84 13.01
CA THR A 101 23.58 5.39 11.84
C THR A 101 23.06 6.59 11.05
N HIS A 102 22.53 7.61 11.72
CA HIS A 102 22.01 8.83 11.10
C HIS A 102 23.09 9.55 10.29
N ARG A 103 24.30 9.72 10.83
CA ARG A 103 25.44 10.31 10.07
C ARG A 103 25.78 9.54 8.79
N LYS A 104 25.61 8.21 8.76
CA LYS A 104 25.80 7.42 7.53
C LYS A 104 24.68 7.66 6.53
N ILE A 105 23.44 7.80 7.00
CA ILE A 105 22.28 8.11 6.17
C ILE A 105 22.44 9.49 5.53
N GLU A 106 22.91 10.49 6.28
CA GLU A 106 23.21 11.82 5.73
C GLU A 106 24.30 11.77 4.65
N LYS A 107 25.37 10.97 4.85
CA LYS A 107 26.39 10.77 3.81
C LYS A 107 25.85 10.07 2.56
N LEU A 108 24.97 9.08 2.73
CA LEU A 108 24.26 8.43 1.62
C LEU A 108 23.43 9.46 0.85
N ARG A 109 22.58 10.23 1.54
CA ARG A 109 21.70 11.23 0.93
C ARG A 109 22.47 12.36 0.24
N HIS A 110 23.55 12.84 0.83
CA HIS A 110 24.44 13.81 0.20
C HIS A 110 25.06 13.25 -1.09
N ARG A 111 25.52 11.99 -1.07
CA ARG A 111 26.03 11.35 -2.29
C ARG A 111 24.94 11.17 -3.34
N SER A 112 23.73 10.80 -2.93
CA SER A 112 22.58 10.70 -3.83
C SER A 112 22.27 12.03 -4.50
N GLN A 113 22.26 13.13 -3.75
CA GLN A 113 22.02 14.47 -4.29
C GLN A 113 23.05 14.85 -5.36
N ILE A 114 24.34 14.59 -5.10
CA ILE A 114 25.42 14.83 -6.09
C ILE A 114 25.18 14.02 -7.36
N ASN A 115 24.86 12.72 -7.22
CA ASN A 115 24.66 11.84 -8.38
C ASN A 115 23.37 12.21 -9.14
N THR A 116 22.31 12.62 -8.45
CA THR A 116 21.09 13.15 -9.07
C THR A 116 21.36 14.42 -9.87
N GLU A 117 22.11 15.39 -9.32
CA GLU A 117 22.48 16.60 -10.06
C GLU A 117 23.39 16.30 -11.25
N LYS A 118 24.30 15.34 -11.12
CA LYS A 118 25.11 14.85 -12.24
C LYS A 118 24.22 14.30 -13.36
N LEU A 119 23.32 13.35 -13.03
CA LEU A 119 22.41 12.75 -13.99
C LEU A 119 21.52 13.79 -14.66
N ARG A 120 20.99 14.74 -13.88
CA ARG A 120 20.18 15.86 -14.36
C ARG A 120 20.93 16.71 -15.41
N ARG A 121 22.20 17.04 -15.16
CA ARG A 121 23.04 17.80 -16.09
C ARG A 121 23.37 17.02 -17.35
N GLU A 122 23.60 15.72 -17.23
CA GLU A 122 23.96 14.85 -18.36
C GLU A 122 22.78 14.55 -19.28
N THR A 123 21.57 14.41 -18.72
CA THR A 123 20.37 14.01 -19.48
C THR A 123 19.44 15.17 -19.81
N GLY A 124 19.54 16.29 -19.10
CA GLY A 124 18.67 17.46 -19.27
C GLY A 124 17.25 17.30 -18.70
N VAL A 125 16.92 16.17 -18.06
CA VAL A 125 15.61 15.97 -17.43
C VAL A 125 15.42 16.87 -16.20
N PHE A 126 14.18 17.08 -15.78
CA PHE A 126 13.91 17.84 -14.55
C PHE A 126 14.34 17.04 -13.30
N TYR A 127 14.60 17.77 -12.22
CA TYR A 127 15.24 17.21 -11.02
C TYR A 127 14.50 16.01 -10.42
N LEU A 128 13.16 16.04 -10.34
CA LEU A 128 12.37 14.94 -9.78
C LEU A 128 12.54 13.64 -10.58
N ASP A 129 12.66 13.74 -11.90
CA ASP A 129 12.89 12.58 -12.75
C ASP A 129 14.31 12.05 -12.61
N ALA A 130 15.32 12.91 -12.67
CA ALA A 130 16.71 12.52 -12.40
C ALA A 130 16.84 11.89 -11.00
N SER A 131 16.15 12.43 -10.01
CA SER A 131 16.12 11.86 -8.65
C SER A 131 15.53 10.45 -8.69
N THR A 132 14.39 10.27 -9.33
CA THR A 132 13.70 8.97 -9.37
C THR A 132 14.51 7.94 -10.14
N GLN A 133 15.00 8.29 -11.33
CA GLN A 133 15.89 7.43 -12.13
C GLN A 133 17.11 6.98 -11.31
N PHE A 134 17.80 7.92 -10.65
CA PHE A 134 18.95 7.59 -9.82
C PHE A 134 18.58 6.67 -8.65
N HIS A 135 17.54 6.99 -7.89
CA HIS A 135 17.15 6.20 -6.71
C HIS A 135 16.57 4.81 -7.08
N THR A 136 16.12 4.62 -8.31
CA THR A 136 15.72 3.30 -8.84
C THR A 136 16.83 2.60 -9.64
N SER A 137 18.05 3.13 -9.64
CA SER A 137 19.19 2.54 -10.35
C SER A 137 19.93 1.47 -9.55
N LYS A 138 20.69 0.63 -10.27
CA LYS A 138 21.66 -0.30 -9.67
C LYS A 138 22.72 0.44 -8.85
N GLU A 139 23.19 1.61 -9.30
CA GLU A 139 24.18 2.40 -8.58
C GLU A 139 23.68 2.77 -7.18
N TYR A 140 22.44 3.23 -7.06
CA TYR A 140 21.87 3.55 -5.75
C TYR A 140 21.69 2.31 -4.88
N ARG A 141 21.26 1.18 -5.45
CA ARG A 141 21.22 -0.11 -4.74
C ARG A 141 22.60 -0.46 -4.16
N ASP A 142 23.67 -0.28 -4.91
CA ASP A 142 25.04 -0.54 -4.43
C ASP A 142 25.47 0.41 -3.30
N LEU A 143 25.07 1.68 -3.35
CA LEU A 143 25.31 2.60 -2.24
C LEU A 143 24.59 2.13 -0.96
N VAL A 144 23.34 1.69 -1.07
CA VAL A 144 22.52 1.24 0.05
C VAL A 144 23.05 -0.07 0.65
N PHE A 145 23.26 -1.11 -0.17
CA PHE A 145 23.58 -2.46 0.29
C PHE A 145 25.07 -2.73 0.50
N HIS A 146 25.96 -2.10 -0.29
CA HIS A 146 27.38 -2.44 -0.26
C HIS A 146 28.20 -1.36 0.44
N LYS A 147 27.99 -0.07 0.10
CA LYS A 147 28.81 1.02 0.63
C LYS A 147 28.41 1.47 2.03
N TYR A 148 27.17 1.92 2.20
CA TYR A 148 26.73 2.56 3.45
C TYR A 148 26.08 1.58 4.42
N LYS A 149 25.36 0.56 3.90
CA LYS A 149 24.69 -0.49 4.68
C LYS A 149 23.70 0.07 5.70
N VAL A 150 22.94 1.10 5.30
CA VAL A 150 21.93 1.80 6.11
C VAL A 150 20.74 2.19 5.24
N ALA A 151 19.54 2.25 5.83
CA ALA A 151 18.33 2.73 5.18
C ALA A 151 17.30 3.20 6.22
N ASN A 152 16.63 4.32 5.98
CA ASN A 152 15.35 4.65 6.62
C ASN A 152 14.19 4.43 5.62
N CYS A 153 12.96 4.76 6.02
CA CYS A 153 11.74 4.62 5.21
C CYS A 153 11.91 5.10 3.76
N ARG A 154 12.51 6.28 3.57
CA ARG A 154 12.84 6.83 2.25
C ARG A 154 13.70 5.89 1.40
N GLU A 155 14.84 5.45 1.93
CA GLU A 155 15.77 4.58 1.21
C GLU A 155 15.12 3.21 0.91
N CYS A 156 14.38 2.65 1.88
CA CYS A 156 13.63 1.42 1.70
C CYS A 156 12.61 1.53 0.56
N ALA A 157 11.79 2.59 0.58
CA ALA A 157 10.71 2.77 -0.39
C ALA A 157 11.22 3.02 -1.82
N PHE A 158 12.39 3.66 -1.99
CA PHE A 158 13.01 3.82 -3.31
C PHE A 158 13.56 2.50 -3.87
N VAL A 159 14.24 1.71 -3.03
CA VAL A 159 14.72 0.37 -3.45
C VAL A 159 13.53 -0.51 -3.85
N MET A 160 12.46 -0.49 -3.06
CA MET A 160 11.24 -1.25 -3.35
C MET A 160 10.46 -0.70 -4.53
N LEU A 161 10.44 0.61 -4.78
CA LEU A 161 9.80 1.19 -5.97
C LEU A 161 10.38 0.59 -7.26
N SER A 162 11.70 0.40 -7.31
CA SER A 162 12.36 -0.26 -8.44
C SER A 162 11.98 -1.74 -8.52
N GLU A 163 12.08 -2.45 -7.39
CA GLU A 163 11.87 -3.90 -7.38
C GLU A 163 10.43 -4.27 -7.76
N LEU A 164 9.47 -3.61 -7.12
CA LEU A 164 8.06 -3.90 -7.33
C LEU A 164 7.67 -3.62 -8.78
N LYS A 165 8.22 -2.57 -9.40
CA LYS A 165 7.91 -2.27 -10.79
C LYS A 165 8.54 -3.26 -11.77
N GLU A 166 9.74 -3.76 -11.47
CA GLU A 166 10.41 -4.79 -12.27
C GLU A 166 9.67 -6.13 -12.19
N LYS A 167 9.24 -6.52 -10.97
CA LYS A 167 8.52 -7.78 -10.75
C LYS A 167 7.07 -7.75 -11.22
N TYR A 168 6.39 -6.60 -11.10
CA TYR A 168 4.98 -6.44 -11.46
C TYR A 168 4.83 -5.33 -12.51
N PRO A 169 5.30 -5.56 -13.75
CA PRO A 169 5.30 -4.54 -14.81
C PRO A 169 3.89 -4.08 -15.19
N ASP A 170 2.89 -4.96 -15.07
CA ASP A 170 1.49 -4.66 -15.40
C ASP A 170 0.72 -4.01 -14.26
N MET A 171 1.36 -3.80 -13.10
CA MET A 171 0.76 -3.11 -11.96
C MET A 171 1.29 -1.68 -11.85
N THR A 172 0.41 -0.81 -11.35
CA THR A 172 0.81 0.51 -10.87
C THR A 172 1.58 0.37 -9.56
N VAL A 173 2.75 0.99 -9.47
CA VAL A 173 3.58 1.02 -8.25
C VAL A 173 3.81 2.45 -7.86
N GLU A 174 3.53 2.78 -6.61
CA GLU A 174 3.57 4.14 -6.11
C GLU A 174 4.59 4.26 -4.98
N TYR A 175 5.18 5.43 -4.84
CA TYR A 175 5.97 5.87 -3.70
C TYR A 175 5.23 7.03 -3.07
N LEU A 176 4.94 6.92 -1.77
CA LEU A 176 4.19 7.91 -1.03
C LEU A 176 5.02 8.39 0.16
N SER A 177 5.32 9.69 0.19
CA SER A 177 6.08 10.33 1.25
C SER A 177 5.23 11.41 1.91
N ILE A 178 5.00 11.25 3.21
CA ILE A 178 4.11 12.13 3.99
C ILE A 178 4.96 12.88 4.99
N ASN A 179 5.01 14.20 4.86
CA ASN A 179 5.84 15.03 5.73
C ASN A 179 5.31 15.06 7.17
N GLN A 180 3.98 15.12 7.36
CA GLN A 180 3.37 15.18 8.69
C GLN A 180 3.79 14.02 9.61
N SER A 181 3.82 12.80 9.07
CA SER A 181 4.14 11.59 9.82
C SER A 181 5.60 11.17 9.70
N ASP A 182 6.41 11.92 8.95
CA ASP A 182 7.81 11.62 8.61
C ASP A 182 7.99 10.16 8.14
N HIS A 183 7.10 9.71 7.24
CA HIS A 183 7.10 8.33 6.78
C HIS A 183 6.92 8.19 5.28
N VAL A 184 7.50 7.11 4.76
CA VAL A 184 7.54 6.80 3.34
C VAL A 184 7.36 5.31 3.13
N PHE A 185 6.49 4.94 2.19
CA PHE A 185 6.23 3.54 1.84
C PHE A 185 5.69 3.44 0.40
N ASN A 186 5.43 2.22 -0.06
CA ASN A 186 4.92 1.97 -1.40
C ASN A 186 3.46 1.48 -1.40
N LEU A 187 2.74 1.79 -2.47
CA LEU A 187 1.46 1.18 -2.80
C LEU A 187 1.64 0.38 -4.09
N ILE A 188 0.97 -0.75 -4.21
CA ILE A 188 0.95 -1.53 -5.44
C ILE A 188 -0.48 -1.84 -5.83
N ASN A 189 -0.75 -1.74 -7.12
CA ASN A 189 -2.02 -2.03 -7.76
C ASN A 189 -3.21 -1.23 -7.20
N ARG A 190 -2.96 -0.03 -6.66
CA ARG A 190 -4.02 0.92 -6.33
C ARG A 190 -4.54 1.58 -7.59
N ASP A 191 -5.84 1.84 -7.65
CA ASP A 191 -6.44 2.70 -8.67
C ASP A 191 -5.97 4.15 -8.45
N PRO A 192 -5.16 4.72 -9.37
CA PRO A 192 -4.59 6.06 -9.22
C PRO A 192 -5.62 7.20 -9.25
N LEU A 193 -6.88 6.91 -9.63
CA LEU A 193 -8.00 7.86 -9.62
C LEU A 193 -8.61 8.04 -8.22
N THR A 194 -8.44 7.08 -7.33
CA THR A 194 -8.89 7.21 -5.94
C THR A 194 -7.99 8.16 -5.16
N SER A 195 -8.52 8.84 -4.13
CA SER A 195 -7.72 9.73 -3.28
C SER A 195 -6.71 8.94 -2.46
N ILE A 196 -5.44 9.39 -2.42
CA ILE A 196 -4.42 8.81 -1.53
C ILE A 196 -4.66 9.12 -0.05
N PHE A 197 -5.64 9.98 0.27
CA PHE A 197 -5.97 10.38 1.64
C PHE A 197 -7.20 9.64 2.22
N GLU A 198 -7.77 8.71 1.45
CA GLU A 198 -8.99 7.96 1.78
C GLU A 198 -8.72 6.46 1.62
N PRO A 199 -7.89 5.85 2.49
CA PRO A 199 -7.51 4.44 2.35
C PRO A 199 -8.70 3.48 2.35
N GLU A 200 -9.80 3.84 2.99
CA GLU A 200 -11.07 3.10 2.99
C GLU A 200 -11.74 3.01 1.61
N LYS A 201 -11.41 3.92 0.68
CA LYS A 201 -11.93 3.95 -0.69
C LYS A 201 -11.00 3.32 -1.71
N TRP A 202 -9.81 2.89 -1.31
CA TRP A 202 -8.91 2.18 -2.23
C TRP A 202 -9.53 0.84 -2.64
N ASN A 203 -9.24 0.43 -3.86
CA ASN A 203 -9.63 -0.88 -4.41
C ASN A 203 -9.03 -2.03 -3.57
N LYS A 204 -9.77 -3.14 -3.46
CA LYS A 204 -9.44 -4.27 -2.56
C LYS A 204 -8.07 -4.89 -2.82
N ASN A 205 -7.65 -4.95 -4.09
CA ASN A 205 -6.37 -5.52 -4.52
C ASN A 205 -5.18 -4.57 -4.40
N CYS A 206 -5.38 -3.38 -3.83
CA CYS A 206 -4.29 -2.52 -3.36
C CYS A 206 -3.54 -3.21 -2.20
N LEU A 207 -2.22 -3.27 -2.30
CA LEU A 207 -1.36 -3.63 -1.18
C LEU A 207 -0.49 -2.44 -0.77
N VAL A 208 -0.30 -2.30 0.54
CA VAL A 208 0.65 -1.34 1.12
C VAL A 208 1.92 -2.09 1.47
N VAL A 209 3.04 -1.69 0.87
CA VAL A 209 4.35 -2.30 1.08
C VAL A 209 5.21 -1.34 1.88
N ASP A 210 5.41 -1.65 3.15
CA ASP A 210 6.29 -0.90 4.06
C ASP A 210 7.49 -1.76 4.44
N ALA A 211 8.52 -1.71 3.60
CA ALA A 211 9.75 -2.45 3.83
C ALA A 211 10.58 -1.89 5.01
N TRP A 212 10.27 -0.69 5.51
CA TRP A 212 10.91 -0.15 6.70
C TRP A 212 10.30 -0.75 7.98
N SER A 213 9.00 -0.98 8.04
CA SER A 213 8.40 -1.76 9.13
C SER A 213 8.50 -3.27 8.89
N GLY A 214 8.83 -3.71 7.68
CA GLY A 214 8.87 -5.12 7.29
C GLY A 214 7.47 -5.71 7.13
N SER A 215 6.50 -4.88 6.73
CA SER A 215 5.09 -5.26 6.63
C SER A 215 4.54 -5.05 5.22
N VAL A 216 3.65 -5.94 4.81
CA VAL A 216 2.81 -5.80 3.62
C VAL A 216 1.37 -5.96 4.06
N TYR A 217 0.54 -4.93 3.85
CA TYR A 217 -0.85 -4.93 4.27
C TYR A 217 -1.77 -5.02 3.06
N THR A 218 -2.86 -5.77 3.20
CA THR A 218 -4.03 -5.60 2.32
C THR A 218 -4.68 -4.24 2.58
N GLN A 219 -5.50 -3.74 1.65
CA GLN A 219 -6.25 -2.51 1.86
C GLN A 219 -7.02 -2.50 3.20
N ALA A 220 -7.77 -3.56 3.49
CA ALA A 220 -8.52 -3.68 4.74
C ALA A 220 -7.60 -3.73 5.98
N GLY A 221 -6.49 -4.45 5.89
CA GLY A 221 -5.49 -4.48 6.96
C GLY A 221 -4.84 -3.12 7.21
N PHE A 222 -4.59 -2.36 6.13
CA PHE A 222 -3.99 -1.03 6.24
C PHE A 222 -4.96 -0.03 6.88
N VAL A 223 -6.25 -0.05 6.54
CA VAL A 223 -7.26 0.81 7.18
C VAL A 223 -7.24 0.66 8.70
N LEU A 224 -7.07 -0.58 9.21
CA LEU A 224 -7.00 -0.85 10.63
C LEU A 224 -5.72 -0.33 11.30
N ILE A 225 -4.57 -0.43 10.61
CA ILE A 225 -3.27 -0.05 11.19
C ILE A 225 -2.97 1.44 11.04
N ASN A 226 -3.52 2.08 10.01
CA ASN A 226 -3.30 3.48 9.66
C ASN A 226 -3.63 4.46 10.81
N THR A 227 -4.62 4.12 11.63
CA THR A 227 -5.02 4.92 12.82
C THR A 227 -4.35 4.48 14.11
N LYS A 228 -3.79 3.27 14.16
CA LYS A 228 -3.18 2.67 15.37
C LYS A 228 -1.69 2.94 15.49
N VAL A 229 -1.02 3.21 14.38
CA VAL A 229 0.43 3.35 14.31
C VAL A 229 0.82 4.80 14.00
N PRO A 230 1.72 5.42 14.80
CA PRO A 230 1.92 6.88 14.77
C PRO A 230 2.61 7.41 13.51
N HIS A 231 3.28 6.56 12.74
CA HIS A 231 4.00 6.96 11.52
C HIS A 231 3.14 6.87 10.24
N TYR A 232 1.89 6.43 10.33
CA TYR A 232 0.93 6.56 9.22
C TYR A 232 0.06 7.81 9.42
N GLY A 233 -1.24 7.65 9.74
CA GLY A 233 -2.15 8.78 9.93
C GLY A 233 -2.66 9.40 8.63
N ILE A 234 -2.76 8.61 7.56
CA ILE A 234 -3.36 9.05 6.30
C ILE A 234 -4.84 9.32 6.49
N SER A 235 -5.25 10.54 6.19
CA SER A 235 -6.65 10.94 6.21
C SER A 235 -6.85 12.22 5.41
N ASN A 236 -8.10 12.56 5.10
CA ASN A 236 -8.45 13.85 4.53
C ASN A 236 -8.05 15.05 5.42
N ASN A 237 -7.76 14.83 6.70
CA ASN A 237 -7.34 15.88 7.64
C ASN A 237 -5.83 16.12 7.67
N ILE A 238 -5.08 15.48 6.78
CA ILE A 238 -3.62 15.60 6.73
C ILE A 238 -3.20 17.06 6.53
N LYS A 239 -2.20 17.48 7.31
CA LYS A 239 -1.61 18.82 7.27
C LYS A 239 -0.17 18.71 6.80
N GLY A 240 0.22 19.59 5.89
CA GLY A 240 1.57 19.61 5.33
C GLY A 240 1.69 18.90 3.99
N ASP A 241 2.93 18.68 3.58
CA ASP A 241 3.27 18.32 2.21
C ASP A 241 3.30 16.81 2.01
N THR A 242 2.80 16.35 0.87
CA THR A 242 2.89 14.95 0.44
C THR A 242 3.50 14.90 -0.95
N GLN A 243 4.54 14.06 -1.10
CA GLN A 243 5.13 13.75 -2.39
C GLN A 243 4.67 12.36 -2.82
N HIS A 244 4.28 12.25 -4.08
CA HIS A 244 3.69 11.05 -4.62
C HIS A 244 4.26 10.78 -6.01
N ILE A 245 4.90 9.64 -6.17
CA ILE A 245 5.45 9.17 -7.45
C ILE A 245 4.63 7.95 -7.86
N ILE A 246 4.13 7.93 -9.09
CA ILE A 246 3.32 6.84 -9.63
C ILE A 246 4.04 6.30 -10.86
N LYS A 247 4.47 5.04 -10.83
CA LYS A 247 4.88 4.29 -12.02
C LYS A 247 3.69 3.47 -12.50
N HIS A 248 3.01 3.95 -13.53
CA HIS A 248 1.80 3.33 -14.07
C HIS A 248 2.12 1.99 -14.75
N ALA A 249 1.12 1.11 -14.89
CA ALA A 249 1.24 -0.14 -15.63
C ALA A 249 1.82 0.07 -17.05
N GLY A 250 1.29 1.05 -17.79
CA GLY A 250 1.71 1.38 -19.17
C GLY A 250 3.01 2.22 -19.29
N GLY A 251 3.96 2.10 -18.35
CA GLY A 251 5.28 2.72 -18.44
C GLY A 251 5.38 4.21 -18.07
N LYS A 252 4.27 4.95 -18.18
CA LYS A 252 4.17 6.36 -17.77
C LYS A 252 4.54 6.57 -16.30
N VAL A 253 5.15 7.72 -15.99
CA VAL A 253 5.46 8.14 -14.62
C VAL A 253 4.77 9.46 -14.30
N SER A 254 4.07 9.54 -13.17
CA SER A 254 3.49 10.78 -12.64
C SER A 254 4.18 11.19 -11.35
N TYR A 255 4.43 12.49 -11.23
CA TYR A 255 4.93 13.15 -10.03
C TYR A 255 3.85 14.11 -9.54
N ARG A 256 3.31 13.88 -8.35
CA ARG A 256 2.29 14.71 -7.73
C ARG A 256 2.81 15.28 -6.42
N ALA A 257 2.52 16.54 -6.17
CA ALA A 257 2.72 17.18 -4.87
C ALA A 257 1.39 17.66 -4.32
N TYR A 258 1.20 17.49 -3.02
CA TYR A 258 0.01 17.92 -2.31
C TYR A 258 0.38 18.77 -1.11
N LYS A 259 -0.50 19.72 -0.77
CA LYS A 259 -0.43 20.52 0.45
C LYS A 259 -1.80 20.52 1.14
N ASN A 260 -1.85 20.09 2.40
CA ASN A 260 -3.10 19.98 3.18
C ASN A 260 -4.18 19.19 2.42
N ASN A 261 -3.85 18.02 1.88
CA ASN A 261 -4.67 17.16 1.01
C ASN A 261 -4.94 17.64 -0.43
N LYS A 262 -4.66 18.90 -0.77
CA LYS A 262 -4.93 19.44 -2.10
C LYS A 262 -3.74 19.26 -3.02
N MET A 263 -3.97 18.75 -4.23
CA MET A 263 -2.93 18.65 -5.25
C MET A 263 -2.51 20.07 -5.67
N ILE A 264 -1.21 20.35 -5.58
CA ILE A 264 -0.63 21.65 -5.95
C ILE A 264 0.17 21.57 -7.25
N SER A 265 0.63 20.38 -7.63
CA SER A 265 1.27 20.15 -8.93
C SER A 265 1.16 18.69 -9.37
N GLU A 266 1.13 18.50 -10.69
CA GLU A 266 1.29 17.21 -11.35
C GLU A 266 2.24 17.37 -12.54
N THR A 267 3.19 16.45 -12.70
CA THR A 267 4.04 16.33 -13.88
C THR A 267 3.97 14.89 -14.36
N ILE A 268 3.79 14.71 -15.66
CA ILE A 268 3.58 13.41 -16.30
C ILE A 268 4.66 13.21 -17.35
N LEU A 269 5.32 12.05 -17.31
CA LEU A 269 6.30 11.63 -18.31
C LEU A 269 5.85 10.37 -19.00
N SER A 270 5.99 10.37 -20.33
CA SER A 270 5.79 9.23 -21.22
C SER A 270 7.07 8.42 -21.35
#